data_AF-A0A4Q3YEP9-F1
#
_entry.id   AF-A0A4Q3YEP9-F1
#
_cell.length_a   1.000
_cell.length_b   1.000
_cell.length_c   1.000
_cell.angle_alpha   90.00
_cell.angle_beta   90.00
_cell.angle_gamma   90.00
#
_symmetry.space_group_name_H-M   'P 1'
#
loop_
_entity.id
_entity.type
_entity.pdbx_description
1 polymer ?
#
loop_
_entity_poly.entity_id
_entity_poly.type
_entity_poly.pdbx_seq_one_letter_code
_entity_poly.pdbx_strand_id
1 'polypeptide(L)'
;MSSNPIPECLLSQRLRNRCIDVLELLADGNETVRRFGSAEYFNCFFDWFPDEGVYKPPSAMSQDEVKVATAVLVLMRDACDATPLRVTEDELISTGWPSRIQPFAQNALEVFMTRGRGIED
;
A
#
# COMPACT_ATOMS: atom_id res chain seq x y z
N MET A 1 14.07 -5.47 32.05
CA MET A 1 14.35 -6.07 30.74
C MET A 1 14.82 -4.95 29.84
N SER A 2 16.09 -4.96 29.45
CA SER A 2 16.60 -3.98 28.48
C SER A 2 16.18 -4.46 27.09
N SER A 3 15.16 -3.84 26.52
CA SER A 3 14.81 -4.08 25.12
C SER A 3 15.93 -3.47 24.28
N ASN A 4 16.80 -4.32 23.72
CA ASN A 4 17.75 -3.85 22.72
C ASN A 4 16.95 -3.20 21.58
N PRO A 5 17.29 -1.97 21.15
CA PRO A 5 16.59 -1.32 20.07
C PRO A 5 16.72 -2.15 18.81
N ILE A 6 15.62 -2.34 18.08
CA ILE A 6 15.63 -3.03 16.80
C ILE A 6 16.50 -2.21 15.83
N PRO A 7 17.45 -2.84 15.12
CA PRO A 7 18.27 -2.13 14.14
C PRO A 7 17.41 -1.42 13.09
N GLU A 8 17.79 -0.19 12.72
CA GLU A 8 17.05 0.62 11.73
C GLU A 8 16.91 -0.09 10.38
N CYS A 9 17.96 -0.79 9.94
CA CYS A 9 17.92 -1.58 8.71
C CYS A 9 16.85 -2.67 8.75
N LEU A 10 16.63 -3.30 9.91
CA LEU A 10 15.63 -4.34 10.09
C LEU A 10 14.22 -3.75 10.10
N LEU A 11 14.01 -2.63 10.79
CA LEU A 11 12.74 -1.89 10.75
C LEU A 11 12.39 -1.47 9.32
N SER A 12 13.36 -0.93 8.60
CA SER A 12 13.21 -0.52 7.21
C SER A 12 12.85 -1.68 6.28
N GLN A 13 13.46 -2.85 6.48
CA GLN A 13 13.14 -4.05 5.72
C GLN A 13 11.73 -4.58 6.01
N ARG A 14 11.31 -4.58 7.28
CA ARG A 14 9.95 -4.96 7.68
C ARG A 14 8.91 -4.03 7.07
N LEU A 15 9.13 -2.71 7.12
CA LEU A 15 8.25 -1.73 6.49
C LEU A 15 8.16 -1.96 4.98
N ARG A 16 9.29 -2.20 4.29
CA ARG A 16 9.28 -2.57 2.86
C ARG A 16 8.44 -3.81 2.60
N ASN A 17 8.54 -4.84 3.45
CA ASN A 17 7.73 -6.05 3.29
C ASN A 17 6.23 -5.80 3.54
N ARG A 18 5.86 -4.92 4.47
CA ARG A 18 4.45 -4.51 4.66
C ARG A 18 3.90 -3.75 3.47
N CYS A 19 4.72 -2.94 2.80
CA CYS A 19 4.33 -2.33 1.53
C CYS A 19 4.01 -3.41 0.47
N ILE A 20 4.76 -4.52 0.42
CA ILE A 20 4.45 -5.63 -0.50
C ILE A 20 3.09 -6.25 -0.15
N ASP A 21 2.82 -6.51 1.13
CA ASP A 21 1.54 -7.10 1.58
C ASP A 21 0.34 -6.28 1.09
N VAL A 22 0.38 -4.96 1.24
CA VAL A 22 -0.75 -4.12 0.80
C VAL A 22 -0.82 -3.95 -0.72
N LEU A 23 0.30 -3.97 -1.42
CA LEU A 23 0.31 -3.95 -2.88
C LEU A 23 -0.30 -5.23 -3.46
N GLU A 24 -0.08 -6.39 -2.83
CA GLU A 24 -0.76 -7.65 -3.17
C GLU A 24 -2.28 -7.50 -3.03
N LEU A 25 -2.76 -6.90 -1.93
CA LEU A 25 -4.19 -6.64 -1.73
C LEU A 25 -4.74 -5.69 -2.82
N LEU A 26 -4.07 -4.58 -3.12
CA LEU A 26 -4.55 -3.64 -4.13
C LEU A 26 -4.50 -4.20 -5.56
N ALA A 27 -3.58 -5.14 -5.84
CA ALA A 27 -3.46 -5.82 -7.14
C ALA A 27 -4.66 -6.71 -7.49
N ASP A 28 -5.47 -7.10 -6.50
CA ASP A 28 -6.73 -7.83 -6.68
C ASP A 28 -7.94 -6.90 -6.99
N GLY A 29 -7.76 -5.58 -6.84
CA GLY A 29 -8.73 -4.56 -7.25
C GLY A 29 -10.09 -4.68 -6.55
N ASN A 30 -11.16 -4.81 -7.34
CA ASN A 30 -12.54 -4.93 -6.82
C ASN A 30 -12.72 -6.12 -5.87
N GLU A 31 -11.95 -7.19 -6.04
CA GLU A 31 -12.08 -8.38 -5.19
C GLU A 31 -11.67 -8.08 -3.74
N THR A 32 -10.64 -7.27 -3.55
CA THR A 32 -10.23 -6.81 -2.22
C THR A 32 -11.30 -5.97 -1.55
N VAL A 33 -11.98 -5.08 -2.30
CA VAL A 33 -13.12 -4.32 -1.77
C VAL A 33 -14.23 -5.24 -1.29
N ARG A 34 -14.59 -6.27 -2.07
CA ARG A 34 -15.63 -7.23 -1.67
C ARG A 34 -15.24 -8.05 -0.45
N ARG A 35 -13.96 -8.39 -0.34
CA ARG A 35 -13.45 -9.27 0.73
C ARG A 35 -13.33 -8.55 2.07
N PHE A 36 -12.89 -7.30 2.07
CA PHE A 36 -12.55 -6.56 3.30
C PHE A 36 -13.52 -5.43 3.61
N GLY A 37 -14.28 -4.96 2.63
CA GLY A 37 -15.18 -3.82 2.76
C GLY A 37 -14.55 -2.52 2.27
N SER A 38 -15.40 -1.51 2.06
CA SER A 38 -14.98 -0.22 1.48
C SER A 38 -13.99 0.55 2.36
N ALA A 39 -14.23 0.62 3.68
CA ALA A 39 -13.34 1.30 4.61
C ALA A 39 -11.99 0.58 4.73
N GLU A 40 -12.04 -0.74 4.83
CA GLU A 40 -10.83 -1.54 5.06
C GLU A 40 -9.90 -1.57 3.84
N TYR A 41 -10.45 -1.43 2.63
CA TYR A 41 -9.67 -1.22 1.42
C TYR A 41 -8.70 -0.03 1.52
N PHE A 42 -9.14 1.08 2.13
CA PHE A 42 -8.30 2.24 2.38
C PHE A 42 -7.43 2.07 3.62
N ASN A 43 -8.00 1.62 4.74
CA ASN A 43 -7.28 1.50 6.02
C ASN A 43 -6.06 0.58 5.91
N CYS A 44 -6.22 -0.61 5.29
CA CYS A 44 -5.12 -1.55 5.10
C CYS A 44 -3.92 -0.89 4.41
N PHE A 45 -4.16 0.01 3.44
CA PHE A 45 -3.09 0.72 2.75
C PHE A 45 -2.48 1.84 3.62
N PHE A 46 -3.33 2.66 4.25
CA PHE A 46 -2.87 3.81 5.05
C PHE A 46 -2.29 3.44 6.43
N ASP A 47 -2.43 2.19 6.86
CA ASP A 47 -1.66 1.67 8.00
C ASP A 47 -0.14 1.69 7.75
N TRP A 48 0.28 1.63 6.49
CA TRP A 48 1.69 1.53 6.09
C TRP A 48 2.17 2.69 5.21
N PHE A 49 1.24 3.48 4.68
CA PHE A 49 1.52 4.67 3.89
C PHE A 49 0.84 5.88 4.53
N PRO A 50 1.45 7.08 4.50
CA PRO A 50 0.83 8.25 5.09
C PRO A 50 -0.41 8.66 4.29
N ASP A 51 -1.54 8.84 4.94
CA ASP A 51 -2.75 9.44 4.37
C ASP A 51 -2.52 10.91 3.98
N GLU A 52 -1.78 11.67 4.79
CA GLU A 52 -1.46 13.08 4.57
C GLU A 52 0.05 13.38 4.57
N GLY A 53 0.45 14.52 4.01
CA GLY A 53 1.82 15.01 4.09
C GLY A 53 2.84 14.24 3.24
N VAL A 54 4.12 14.43 3.56
CA VAL A 54 5.26 13.93 2.77
C VAL A 54 5.53 12.46 3.05
N TYR A 55 5.55 11.64 2.00
CA TYR A 55 5.98 10.25 2.09
C TYR A 55 7.48 10.16 2.33
N LYS A 56 7.88 9.53 3.44
CA LYS A 56 9.26 9.20 3.78
C LYS A 56 9.46 7.70 3.58
N PRO A 57 9.91 7.25 2.39
CA PRO A 57 10.02 5.84 2.11
C PRO A 57 11.06 5.17 3.02
N PRO A 58 10.87 3.89 3.38
CA PRO A 58 11.89 3.09 4.05
C PRO A 58 13.22 3.10 3.27
N SER A 59 14.34 3.25 3.98
CA SER A 59 15.69 3.21 3.39
C SER A 59 16.03 1.91 2.65
N ALA A 60 15.29 0.83 2.89
CA ALA A 60 15.44 -0.45 2.20
C ALA A 60 14.83 -0.42 0.77
N MET A 61 14.00 0.57 0.45
CA MET A 61 13.41 0.72 -0.87
C MET A 61 14.43 1.23 -1.89
N SER A 62 14.42 0.63 -3.09
CA SER A 62 15.16 1.17 -4.23
C SER A 62 14.46 2.43 -4.79
N GLN A 63 15.16 3.22 -5.61
CA GLN A 63 14.54 4.39 -6.26
C GLN A 63 13.33 4.00 -7.14
N ASP A 64 13.39 2.86 -7.81
CA ASP A 64 12.29 2.36 -8.64
C ASP A 64 11.09 1.96 -7.78
N GLU A 65 11.33 1.27 -6.66
CA GLU A 65 10.29 0.92 -5.68
C GLU A 65 9.63 2.17 -5.10
N VAL A 66 10.42 3.18 -4.74
CA VAL A 66 9.88 4.47 -4.26
C VAL A 66 9.00 5.11 -5.33
N LYS A 67 9.43 5.13 -6.59
CA LYS A 67 8.68 5.74 -7.69
C LYS A 67 7.32 5.08 -7.88
N VAL A 68 7.27 3.75 -7.95
CA VAL A 68 6.01 3.02 -8.17
C VAL A 68 5.10 3.08 -6.94
N ALA A 69 5.65 2.98 -5.73
CA ALA A 69 4.87 3.11 -4.49
C ALA A 69 4.27 4.52 -4.34
N THR A 70 5.02 5.55 -4.72
CA THR A 70 4.52 6.94 -4.71
C THR A 70 3.36 7.12 -5.70
N ALA A 71 3.42 6.49 -6.87
CA ALA A 71 2.33 6.55 -7.84
C ALA A 71 1.04 5.90 -7.29
N VAL A 72 1.15 4.76 -6.60
CA VAL A 72 0.02 4.11 -5.93
C VAL A 72 -0.53 5.00 -4.81
N LEU A 73 0.35 5.58 -3.98
CA LEU A 73 -0.04 6.48 -2.90
C LEU A 73 -0.85 7.68 -3.40
N VAL A 74 -0.43 8.31 -4.49
CA VAL A 74 -1.18 9.42 -5.09
C VAL A 74 -2.60 8.99 -5.47
N LEU A 75 -2.76 7.84 -6.13
CA LEU A 75 -4.08 7.34 -6.51
C LEU A 75 -4.94 6.97 -5.31
N MET A 76 -4.35 6.40 -4.26
CA MET A 76 -5.07 6.06 -3.04
C MET A 76 -5.58 7.30 -2.31
N ARG A 77 -4.77 8.38 -2.27
CA ARG A 77 -5.20 9.68 -1.72
C ARG A 77 -6.32 10.29 -2.55
N ASP A 78 -6.15 10.35 -3.87
CA ASP A 78 -7.18 10.87 -4.78
C ASP A 78 -8.50 10.09 -4.64
N ALA A 79 -8.42 8.76 -4.51
CA ALA A 79 -9.59 7.91 -4.29
C ALA A 79 -10.24 8.16 -2.93
N CYS A 80 -9.45 8.30 -1.87
CA CYS A 80 -9.94 8.59 -0.53
C CYS A 80 -10.64 9.96 -0.48
N ASP A 81 -10.03 11.00 -1.07
CA ASP A 81 -10.59 12.36 -1.12
C ASP A 81 -11.88 12.43 -1.93
N ALA A 82 -11.97 11.65 -3.01
CA ALA A 82 -13.15 11.60 -3.88
C ALA A 82 -14.29 10.71 -3.31
N THR A 83 -14.02 9.89 -2.30
CA THR A 83 -14.97 8.91 -1.78
C THR A 83 -15.52 9.35 -0.42
N PRO A 84 -16.85 9.51 -0.28
CA PRO A 84 -17.46 9.81 1.01
C PRO A 84 -17.12 8.76 2.09
N LEU A 85 -16.98 9.18 3.35
CA LEU A 85 -16.64 8.35 4.52
C LEU A 85 -17.54 7.12 4.78
N ARG A 86 -18.68 6.99 4.07
CA ARG A 86 -19.67 5.91 4.29
C ARG A 86 -20.28 5.43 2.98
N VAL A 87 -19.44 4.94 2.09
CA VAL A 87 -19.89 4.20 0.90
C VAL A 87 -19.94 2.70 1.19
N THR A 88 -20.87 2.01 0.57
CA THR A 88 -20.89 0.55 0.46
C THR A 88 -19.81 0.06 -0.49
N GLU A 89 -19.56 -1.25 -0.50
CA GLU A 89 -18.62 -1.90 -1.41
C GLU A 89 -19.03 -1.67 -2.87
N ASP A 90 -20.32 -1.83 -3.19
CA ASP A 90 -20.83 -1.64 -4.55
C ASP A 90 -20.72 -0.17 -5.00
N GLU A 91 -20.97 0.78 -4.10
CA GLU A 91 -20.77 2.20 -4.38
C GLU A 91 -19.30 2.52 -4.65
N LEU A 92 -18.36 2.01 -3.83
CA LEU A 92 -16.93 2.18 -4.07
C LEU A 92 -16.50 1.54 -5.39
N ILE A 93 -16.94 0.32 -5.69
CA ILE A 93 -16.63 -0.37 -6.95
C ILE A 93 -17.17 0.43 -8.14
N SER A 94 -18.38 1.02 -8.02
CA SER A 94 -19.01 1.81 -9.07
C SER A 94 -18.24 3.09 -9.42
N THR A 95 -17.43 3.62 -8.49
CA THR A 95 -16.54 4.77 -8.79
C THR A 95 -15.47 4.43 -9.82
N GLY A 96 -15.13 3.15 -9.98
CA GLY A 96 -14.03 2.69 -10.82
C GLY A 96 -12.64 2.87 -10.21
N TRP A 97 -12.52 3.43 -8.99
CA TRP A 97 -11.22 3.62 -8.33
C TRP A 97 -10.44 2.33 -8.14
N PRO A 98 -11.01 1.23 -7.61
CA PRO A 98 -10.23 0.01 -7.41
C PRO A 98 -9.68 -0.56 -8.73
N SER A 99 -10.50 -0.57 -9.79
CA SER A 99 -10.05 -0.96 -11.14
C SER A 99 -8.95 -0.05 -11.71
N ARG A 100 -8.96 1.24 -11.38
CA ARG A 100 -7.95 2.21 -11.83
C ARG A 100 -6.62 2.06 -11.07
N ILE A 101 -6.69 1.75 -9.78
CA ILE A 101 -5.52 1.56 -8.91
C ILE A 101 -4.85 0.20 -9.19
N GLN A 102 -5.64 -0.83 -9.46
CA GLN A 102 -5.19 -2.20 -9.68
C GLN A 102 -3.94 -2.34 -10.59
N PRO A 103 -3.90 -1.79 -11.82
CA PRO A 103 -2.72 -1.94 -12.68
C PRO A 103 -1.46 -1.25 -12.13
N PHE A 104 -1.62 -0.17 -11.35
CA PHE A 104 -0.48 0.49 -10.69
C PHE A 104 0.05 -0.35 -9.53
N ALA A 105 -0.84 -0.98 -8.76
CA ALA A 105 -0.46 -1.89 -7.69
C ALA A 105 0.22 -3.15 -8.25
N GLN A 106 -0.27 -3.72 -9.36
CA GLN A 106 0.36 -4.86 -10.04
C GLN A 106 1.77 -4.53 -10.52
N ASN A 107 1.95 -3.38 -11.18
CA ASN A 107 3.27 -2.93 -11.61
C ASN A 107 4.20 -2.67 -10.39
N ALA A 108 3.69 -2.06 -9.32
CA ALA A 108 4.48 -1.85 -8.12
C ALA A 108 4.92 -3.18 -7.49
N LEU A 109 4.01 -4.16 -7.41
CA LEU A 109 4.31 -5.50 -6.90
C LEU A 109 5.41 -6.18 -7.74
N GLU A 110 5.33 -6.11 -9.06
CA GLU A 110 6.36 -6.65 -9.96
C GLU A 110 7.75 -6.04 -9.69
N VAL A 111 7.82 -4.70 -9.57
CA VAL A 111 9.08 -4.00 -9.24
C VAL A 111 9.62 -4.43 -7.88
N PHE A 112 8.79 -4.49 -6.84
CA PHE A 112 9.22 -4.90 -5.50
C PHE A 112 9.69 -6.36 -5.48
N MET A 113 8.99 -7.24 -6.20
CA MET A 113 9.29 -8.67 -6.23
C MET A 113 10.53 -9.01 -7.06
N THR A 114 11.04 -8.08 -7.88
CA THR A 114 12.35 -8.24 -8.55
C THR A 114 13.49 -8.50 -7.54
N ARG A 115 13.41 -7.92 -6.34
CA ARG A 115 14.35 -8.17 -5.23
C ARG A 115 13.82 -9.18 -4.20
N GLY A 116 12.59 -9.66 -4.36
CA GLY A 116 11.88 -10.49 -3.40
C GLY A 116 11.56 -9.80 -2.07
N ARG A 117 11.03 -10.57 -1.13
CA ARG A 117 10.85 -10.18 0.28
C ARG A 117 12.18 -10.32 1.01
N GLY A 118 12.54 -9.34 1.83
CA GLY A 118 13.77 -9.42 2.62
C GLY A 118 13.55 -10.21 3.91
N ILE A 119 14.66 -10.66 4.50
CA ILE A 119 14.69 -11.40 5.77
C ILE A 119 14.34 -10.44 6.92
N GLU A 120 13.54 -10.91 7.87
CA GLU A 120 13.04 -10.11 9.01
C GLU A 120 13.61 -10.53 10.38
N ASP A 121 14.63 -11.39 10.38
CA ASP A 121 15.31 -11.94 11.57
C ASP A 121 16.68 -11.30 11.85
#